data_AF-A0A7Y6XZ74-F1
#
_entry.id   AF-A0A7Y6XZ74-F1
#
_cell.length_a   1.000
_cell.length_b   1.000
_cell.length_c   1.000
_cell.angle_alpha   90.00
_cell.angle_beta   90.00
_cell.angle_gamma   90.00
#
_symmetry.space_group_name_H-M   'P 1'
#
loop_
_entity.id
_entity.type
_entity.pdbx_description
1 polymer ?
#
loop_
_entity_poly.entity_id
_entity_poly.type
_entity_poly.pdbx_seq_one_letter_code
_entity_poly.pdbx_strand_id
1 'polypeptide(L)'
;PTHQKWRETLRPLEDAIVAKMTDWLPKLAYPVRLGTHNQTAFAFGLMLDYARTVNNRAFEYLLTERTLDFFEKDTNCPIGYEPSGEDFLSPCLMEADLMRRVMNQKDFTVWLGRFLPRIPRNGRGDWLEPAIVKDATDGKLVHLDGVNLSRAWALEGIASALADDDPRKASILAAAAVHKETGVKAVNDEHYAGSHWLASFATYLETKRGIATP
;
A
#
# COMPACT_ATOMS: atom_id res chain seq x y z
N PRO A 1 25.98 -9.77 12.64
CA PRO A 1 26.08 -9.94 14.12
C PRO A 1 25.00 -9.17 14.91
N THR A 2 24.94 -7.84 14.82
CA THR A 2 23.99 -7.03 15.61
C THR A 2 22.54 -7.17 15.14
N HIS A 3 22.28 -7.17 13.83
CA HIS A 3 20.91 -7.33 13.29
C HIS A 3 20.31 -8.72 13.58
N GLN A 4 21.12 -9.78 13.58
CA GLN A 4 20.68 -11.14 13.96
C GLN A 4 20.25 -11.18 15.42
N LYS A 5 21.02 -10.57 16.33
CA LYS A 5 20.64 -10.48 17.75
C LYS A 5 19.33 -9.72 17.93
N TRP A 6 19.16 -8.57 17.26
CA TRP A 6 17.91 -7.82 17.30
C TRP A 6 16.72 -8.61 16.76
N ARG A 7 16.90 -9.35 15.67
CA ARG A 7 15.86 -10.24 15.13
C ARG A 7 15.43 -11.29 16.16
N GLU A 8 16.37 -11.94 16.84
CA GLU A 8 16.00 -12.91 17.88
C GLU A 8 15.31 -12.25 19.08
N THR A 9 15.75 -11.05 19.48
CA THR A 9 15.08 -10.27 20.53
C THR A 9 13.64 -9.91 20.18
N LEU A 10 13.35 -9.63 18.90
CA LEU A 10 12.01 -9.25 18.43
C LEU A 10 11.11 -10.45 18.14
N ARG A 11 11.65 -11.65 17.99
CA ARG A 11 10.90 -12.87 17.63
C ARG A 11 9.67 -13.14 18.51
N PRO A 12 9.72 -13.00 19.86
CA PRO A 12 8.52 -13.19 20.68
C PRO A 12 7.38 -12.21 20.36
N LEU A 13 7.72 -10.98 19.96
CA LEU A 13 6.72 -9.99 19.53
C LEU A 13 6.12 -10.38 18.16
N GLU A 14 6.94 -10.82 17.23
CA GLU A 14 6.49 -11.33 15.93
C GLU A 14 5.52 -12.51 16.11
N ASP A 15 5.90 -13.51 16.92
CA ASP A 15 5.08 -14.69 17.21
C ASP A 15 3.75 -14.30 17.84
N ALA A 16 3.74 -13.32 18.76
CA ALA A 16 2.53 -12.80 19.38
C ALA A 16 1.61 -12.09 18.38
N ILE A 17 2.17 -11.33 17.42
CA ILE A 17 1.40 -10.68 16.35
C ILE A 17 0.79 -11.74 15.44
N VAL A 18 1.58 -12.72 14.98
CA VAL A 18 1.10 -13.80 14.10
C VAL A 18 -0.01 -14.60 14.78
N ALA A 19 0.15 -14.97 16.06
CA ALA A 19 -0.87 -15.70 16.81
C ALA A 19 -2.19 -14.91 16.93
N LYS A 20 -2.10 -13.61 17.28
CA LYS A 20 -3.29 -12.74 17.40
C LYS A 20 -4.00 -12.56 16.07
N MET A 21 -3.25 -12.34 14.98
CA MET A 21 -3.84 -12.21 13.65
C MET A 21 -4.47 -13.54 13.19
N THR A 22 -3.81 -14.67 13.44
CA THR A 22 -4.33 -15.99 13.07
C THR A 22 -5.66 -16.31 13.77
N ASP A 23 -5.80 -15.96 15.06
CA ASP A 23 -7.06 -16.13 15.80
C ASP A 23 -8.14 -15.10 15.39
N TRP A 24 -7.75 -13.88 15.06
CA TRP A 24 -8.69 -12.80 14.77
C TRP A 24 -9.22 -12.80 13.33
N LEU A 25 -8.39 -13.11 12.33
CA LEU A 25 -8.74 -13.01 10.91
C LEU A 25 -10.00 -13.79 10.50
N PRO A 26 -10.24 -15.03 10.98
CA PRO A 26 -11.48 -15.76 10.68
C PRO A 26 -12.75 -15.08 11.23
N LYS A 27 -12.61 -14.20 12.23
CA LYS A 27 -13.73 -13.48 12.87
C LYS A 27 -14.06 -12.17 12.14
N LEU A 28 -13.17 -11.68 11.26
CA LEU A 28 -13.37 -10.44 10.52
C LEU A 28 -14.32 -10.67 9.35
N ALA A 29 -15.56 -10.18 9.47
CA ALA A 29 -16.58 -10.34 8.43
C ALA A 29 -16.38 -9.42 7.20
N TYR A 30 -15.81 -8.24 7.41
CA TYR A 30 -15.63 -7.22 6.36
C TYR A 30 -14.23 -6.60 6.44
N PRO A 31 -13.60 -6.28 5.30
CA PRO A 31 -12.36 -5.51 5.32
C PRO A 31 -12.64 -4.05 5.73
N VAL A 32 -11.67 -3.44 6.40
CA VAL A 32 -11.66 -2.02 6.74
C VAL A 32 -10.99 -1.24 5.59
N ARG A 33 -11.76 -0.38 4.92
CA ARG A 33 -11.35 0.31 3.67
C ARG A 33 -10.99 1.79 3.82
N LEU A 34 -10.99 2.34 5.04
CA LEU A 34 -10.66 3.75 5.27
C LEU A 34 -9.16 4.04 5.07
N GLY A 35 -8.76 5.25 4.71
CA GLY A 35 -7.37 5.59 4.37
C GLY A 35 -6.44 5.85 5.56
N THR A 36 -6.68 5.23 6.72
CA THR A 36 -5.92 5.46 7.96
C THR A 36 -5.50 4.15 8.67
N HIS A 37 -5.10 4.22 9.94
CA HIS A 37 -4.36 3.21 10.70
C HIS A 37 -4.85 1.76 10.63
N ASN A 38 -6.16 1.53 10.66
CA ASN A 38 -6.74 0.19 10.70
C ASN A 38 -7.13 -0.35 9.31
N GLN A 39 -6.59 0.23 8.24
CA GLN A 39 -6.85 -0.19 6.86
C GLN A 39 -6.35 -1.62 6.61
N THR A 40 -7.25 -2.50 6.20
CA THR A 40 -6.98 -3.94 6.07
C THR A 40 -5.93 -4.24 5.00
N ALA A 41 -6.00 -3.58 3.83
CA ALA A 41 -5.14 -3.97 2.72
C ALA A 41 -3.66 -3.65 2.97
N PHE A 42 -3.37 -2.49 3.55
CA PHE A 42 -2.03 -2.07 3.95
C PHE A 42 -1.44 -3.02 4.98
N ALA A 43 -2.19 -3.33 6.04
CA ALA A 43 -1.75 -4.29 7.07
C ALA A 43 -1.45 -5.66 6.47
N PHE A 44 -2.34 -6.18 5.61
CA PHE A 44 -2.16 -7.49 4.99
C PHE A 44 -0.98 -7.50 4.01
N GLY A 45 -0.74 -6.42 3.27
CA GLY A 45 0.43 -6.30 2.39
C GLY A 45 1.74 -6.46 3.16
N LEU A 46 1.88 -5.77 4.29
CA LEU A 46 3.05 -5.88 5.16
C LEU A 46 3.17 -7.28 5.80
N MET A 47 2.06 -7.87 6.23
CA MET A 47 2.05 -9.21 6.82
C MET A 47 2.38 -10.32 5.81
N LEU A 48 1.95 -10.18 4.54
CA LEU A 48 2.32 -11.11 3.47
C LEU A 48 3.82 -11.03 3.16
N ASP A 49 4.38 -9.82 3.09
CA ASP A 49 5.82 -9.63 2.91
C ASP A 49 6.62 -10.25 4.04
N TYR A 50 6.15 -10.08 5.28
CA TYR A 50 6.71 -10.76 6.44
C TYR A 50 6.64 -12.28 6.30
N ALA A 51 5.44 -12.84 6.09
CA ALA A 51 5.21 -14.28 6.03
C ALA A 51 6.10 -14.97 4.98
N ARG A 52 6.24 -14.34 3.80
CA ARG A 52 7.14 -14.82 2.73
C ARG A 52 8.60 -14.73 3.12
N THR A 53 9.02 -13.61 3.73
CA THR A 53 10.42 -13.40 4.17
C THR A 53 10.87 -14.45 5.18
N VAL A 54 9.99 -14.82 6.13
CA VAL A 54 10.32 -15.81 7.17
C VAL A 54 9.85 -17.24 6.83
N ASN A 55 9.33 -17.47 5.62
CA ASN A 55 8.77 -18.75 5.16
C ASN A 55 7.63 -19.30 6.05
N ASN A 56 6.81 -18.44 6.65
CA ASN A 56 5.62 -18.84 7.39
C ASN A 56 4.45 -19.11 6.42
N ARG A 57 4.42 -20.32 5.85
CA ARG A 57 3.45 -20.73 4.82
C ARG A 57 2.00 -20.77 5.31
N ALA A 58 1.76 -21.15 6.55
CA ALA A 58 0.41 -21.20 7.11
C ALA A 58 -0.20 -19.79 7.23
N PHE A 59 0.59 -18.82 7.69
CA PHE A 59 0.14 -17.43 7.79
C PHE A 59 -0.01 -16.77 6.42
N GLU A 60 0.91 -17.05 5.48
CA GLU A 60 0.78 -16.62 4.08
C GLU A 60 -0.52 -17.14 3.44
N TYR A 61 -0.84 -18.42 3.62
CA TYR A 61 -2.06 -19.03 3.10
C TYR A 61 -3.32 -18.35 3.66
N LEU A 62 -3.40 -18.19 4.99
CA LEU A 62 -4.52 -17.52 5.64
C LEU A 62 -4.73 -16.09 5.12
N LEU A 63 -3.66 -15.31 5.02
CA LEU A 63 -3.73 -13.93 4.51
C LEU A 63 -4.17 -13.91 3.04
N THR A 64 -3.67 -14.83 2.22
CA THR A 64 -4.02 -14.92 0.79
C THR A 64 -5.50 -15.27 0.61
N GLU A 65 -5.99 -16.28 1.34
CA GLU A 65 -7.39 -16.70 1.33
C GLU A 65 -8.31 -15.54 1.74
N ARG A 66 -8.04 -14.91 2.89
CA ARG A 66 -8.87 -13.78 3.37
C ARG A 66 -8.80 -12.56 2.46
N THR A 67 -7.66 -12.31 1.81
CA THR A 67 -7.52 -11.25 0.81
C THR A 67 -8.45 -11.49 -0.38
N LEU A 68 -8.43 -12.70 -0.94
CA LEU A 68 -9.28 -13.05 -2.08
C LEU A 68 -10.76 -13.00 -1.70
N ASP A 69 -11.14 -13.55 -0.54
CA ASP A 69 -12.51 -13.48 -0.02
C ASP A 69 -13.06 -12.05 0.05
N PHE A 70 -12.23 -11.10 0.47
CA PHE A 70 -12.61 -9.71 0.66
C PHE A 70 -12.64 -8.88 -0.63
N PHE A 71 -11.68 -9.11 -1.53
CA PHE A 71 -11.35 -8.12 -2.57
C PHE A 71 -11.44 -8.67 -4.00
N GLU A 72 -11.51 -10.00 -4.21
CA GLU A 72 -11.50 -10.58 -5.57
C GLU A 72 -12.67 -10.08 -6.44
N LYS A 73 -13.83 -9.86 -5.82
CA LYS A 73 -15.06 -9.46 -6.51
C LYS A 73 -15.26 -7.96 -6.62
N ASP A 74 -14.36 -7.16 -6.05
CA ASP A 74 -14.50 -5.71 -6.06
C ASP A 74 -14.34 -5.15 -7.48
N THR A 75 -15.15 -4.15 -7.78
CA THR A 75 -15.17 -3.45 -9.08
C THR A 75 -15.45 -1.98 -8.86
N ASN A 76 -15.05 -1.13 -9.81
CA ASN A 76 -15.37 0.30 -9.81
C ASN A 76 -15.03 1.01 -8.50
N CYS A 77 -13.82 0.80 -7.97
CA CYS A 77 -13.40 1.45 -6.72
C CYS A 77 -13.59 2.97 -6.84
N PRO A 78 -14.21 3.64 -5.84
CA PRO A 78 -14.56 5.06 -5.91
C PRO A 78 -13.33 5.95 -5.62
N ILE A 79 -12.25 5.79 -6.40
CA ILE A 79 -10.98 6.51 -6.20
C ILE A 79 -11.13 8.04 -6.25
N GLY A 80 -12.19 8.55 -6.88
CA GLY A 80 -12.50 9.98 -6.91
C GLY A 80 -13.03 10.55 -5.58
N TYR A 81 -13.29 9.70 -4.58
CA TYR A 81 -13.61 10.14 -3.21
C TYR A 81 -12.34 10.35 -2.36
N GLU A 82 -11.17 10.00 -2.90
CA GLU A 82 -9.91 10.13 -2.20
C GLU A 82 -9.15 11.41 -2.58
N PRO A 83 -8.40 12.02 -1.64
CA PRO A 83 -8.27 11.62 -0.24
C PRO A 83 -9.44 12.14 0.63
N SER A 84 -9.75 11.42 1.71
CA SER A 84 -10.44 11.97 2.88
C SER A 84 -9.47 12.85 3.70
N GLY A 85 -10.00 13.74 4.53
CA GLY A 85 -9.23 14.80 5.20
C GLY A 85 -8.11 14.34 6.14
N GLU A 86 -8.09 13.07 6.53
CA GLU A 86 -7.07 12.48 7.42
C GLU A 86 -6.40 11.25 6.80
N ASP A 87 -6.53 11.03 5.50
CA ASP A 87 -5.95 9.86 4.85
C ASP A 87 -4.42 9.98 4.76
N PHE A 88 -3.71 8.93 5.14
CA PHE A 88 -2.31 8.70 4.77
C PHE A 88 -2.12 7.47 3.88
N LEU A 89 -3.20 6.75 3.61
CA LEU A 89 -3.29 5.65 2.67
C LEU A 89 -4.39 5.96 1.66
N SER A 90 -4.18 5.57 0.39
CA SER A 90 -5.25 5.51 -0.61
C SER A 90 -6.01 4.18 -0.47
N PRO A 91 -7.30 4.18 -0.08
CA PRO A 91 -8.12 2.97 -0.04
C PRO A 91 -8.00 2.07 -1.28
N CYS A 92 -8.26 2.63 -2.46
CA CYS A 92 -8.25 1.90 -3.72
C CYS A 92 -6.85 1.42 -4.09
N LEU A 93 -5.82 2.26 -3.94
CA LEU A 93 -4.48 1.87 -4.37
C LEU A 93 -3.81 0.89 -3.39
N MET A 94 -4.11 0.94 -2.09
CA MET A 94 -3.66 -0.08 -1.15
C MET A 94 -4.29 -1.44 -1.42
N GLU A 95 -5.57 -1.45 -1.80
CA GLU A 95 -6.24 -2.68 -2.22
C GLU A 95 -5.62 -3.25 -3.50
N ALA A 96 -5.40 -2.44 -4.52
CA ALA A 96 -4.72 -2.88 -5.73
C ALA A 96 -3.27 -3.33 -5.47
N ASP A 97 -2.52 -2.66 -4.56
CA ASP A 97 -1.19 -3.09 -4.15
C ASP A 97 -1.22 -4.44 -3.40
N LEU A 98 -2.25 -4.70 -2.61
CA LEU A 98 -2.42 -6.02 -1.99
C LEU A 98 -2.77 -7.08 -3.03
N MET A 99 -3.68 -6.79 -3.94
CA MET A 99 -4.18 -7.75 -4.92
C MET A 99 -3.09 -8.21 -5.89
N ARG A 100 -2.15 -7.34 -6.28
CA ARG A 100 -0.98 -7.75 -7.07
C ARG A 100 -0.05 -8.73 -6.35
N ARG A 101 -0.11 -8.83 -5.02
CA ARG A 101 0.73 -9.74 -4.22
C ARG A 101 0.12 -11.13 -4.16
N VAL A 102 -1.18 -11.27 -4.35
CA VAL A 102 -1.92 -12.54 -4.21
C VAL A 102 -2.35 -13.15 -5.54
N MET A 103 -2.52 -12.33 -6.58
CA MET A 103 -2.86 -12.79 -7.93
C MET A 103 -1.60 -12.97 -8.79
N ASN A 104 -1.66 -13.89 -9.75
CA ASN A 104 -0.69 -13.92 -10.84
C ASN A 104 -0.92 -12.71 -11.78
N GLN A 105 0.08 -12.39 -12.61
CA GLN A 105 0.04 -11.24 -13.52
C GLN A 105 -1.21 -11.20 -14.41
N LYS A 106 -1.61 -12.34 -15.00
CA LYS A 106 -2.76 -12.39 -15.93
C LYS A 106 -4.06 -12.06 -15.20
N ASP A 107 -4.29 -12.69 -14.05
CA ASP A 107 -5.52 -12.49 -13.28
C ASP A 107 -5.57 -11.07 -12.69
N PHE A 108 -4.43 -10.57 -12.20
CA PHE A 108 -4.32 -9.20 -11.71
C PHE A 108 -4.60 -8.16 -12.81
N THR A 109 -4.03 -8.32 -14.00
CA THR A 109 -4.25 -7.40 -15.14
C THR A 109 -5.74 -7.26 -15.47
N VAL A 110 -6.47 -8.38 -15.48
CA VAL A 110 -7.91 -8.41 -15.74
C VAL A 110 -8.69 -7.83 -14.56
N TRP A 111 -8.38 -8.23 -13.32
CA TRP A 111 -9.02 -7.72 -12.12
C TRP A 111 -8.87 -6.19 -11.99
N LEU A 112 -7.65 -5.67 -12.17
CA LEU A 112 -7.36 -4.23 -12.14
C LEU A 112 -8.19 -3.46 -13.18
N GLY A 113 -8.45 -4.07 -14.34
CA GLY A 113 -9.27 -3.46 -15.39
C GLY A 113 -10.74 -3.28 -14.97
N ARG A 114 -11.27 -4.17 -14.14
CA ARG A 114 -12.62 -4.05 -13.56
C ARG A 114 -12.65 -3.19 -12.30
N PHE A 115 -11.59 -3.25 -11.50
CA PHE A 115 -11.47 -2.54 -10.24
C PHE A 115 -11.21 -1.04 -10.42
N LEU A 116 -10.28 -0.66 -11.31
CA LEU A 116 -9.95 0.72 -11.65
C LEU A 116 -10.07 0.94 -13.17
N PRO A 117 -11.29 0.94 -13.73
CA PRO A 117 -11.51 0.99 -15.19
C PRO A 117 -11.12 2.34 -15.82
N ARG A 118 -10.95 3.38 -15.01
CA ARG A 118 -10.66 4.75 -15.47
C ARG A 118 -9.17 5.10 -15.51
N ILE A 119 -8.26 4.15 -15.27
CA ILE A 119 -6.82 4.41 -15.44
C ILE A 119 -6.56 4.79 -16.90
N PRO A 120 -5.97 5.97 -17.18
CA PRO A 120 -5.73 6.41 -18.55
C PRO A 120 -4.71 5.55 -19.28
N ARG A 121 -4.75 5.62 -20.61
CA ARG A 121 -3.81 4.94 -21.53
C ARG A 121 -2.96 5.90 -22.35
N ASN A 122 -2.94 7.18 -21.96
CA ASN A 122 -2.30 8.27 -22.71
C ASN A 122 -0.94 8.67 -22.13
N GLY A 123 -0.47 8.00 -21.07
CA GLY A 123 0.83 8.25 -20.44
C GLY A 123 0.89 9.50 -19.56
N ARG A 124 -0.24 10.20 -19.34
CA ARG A 124 -0.27 11.37 -18.45
C ARG A 124 -0.38 10.94 -16.99
N GLY A 125 0.21 11.71 -16.08
CA GLY A 125 0.18 11.48 -14.63
C GLY A 125 -0.83 12.32 -13.85
N ASP A 126 -1.58 13.21 -14.51
CA ASP A 126 -2.48 14.20 -13.89
C ASP A 126 -3.90 13.67 -13.63
N TRP A 127 -4.11 12.36 -13.77
CA TRP A 127 -5.42 11.73 -13.53
C TRP A 127 -5.68 11.39 -12.06
N LEU A 128 -4.66 11.50 -11.21
CA LEU A 128 -4.76 11.39 -9.77
C LEU A 128 -3.97 12.55 -9.16
N GLU A 129 -4.68 13.57 -8.71
CA GLU A 129 -4.04 14.78 -8.18
C GLU A 129 -3.40 14.52 -6.80
N PRO A 130 -2.22 15.11 -6.51
CA PRO A 130 -1.63 15.09 -5.18
C PRO A 130 -2.54 15.67 -4.12
N ALA A 131 -2.48 15.11 -2.92
CA ALA A 131 -3.18 15.68 -1.77
C ALA A 131 -2.55 17.01 -1.34
N ILE A 132 -3.39 17.92 -0.84
CA ILE A 132 -3.01 19.26 -0.41
C ILE A 132 -3.02 19.32 1.11
N VAL A 133 -1.88 19.67 1.71
CA VAL A 133 -1.77 19.93 3.16
C VAL A 133 -1.83 21.43 3.41
N LYS A 134 -2.79 21.87 4.23
CA LYS A 134 -2.96 23.29 4.59
C LYS A 134 -2.33 23.67 5.92
N ASP A 135 -2.16 22.69 6.81
CA ASP A 135 -1.55 22.86 8.13
C ASP A 135 -0.76 21.60 8.47
N ALA A 136 0.57 21.69 8.40
CA ALA A 136 1.48 20.58 8.69
C ALA A 136 1.82 20.46 10.18
N THR A 137 1.29 21.36 11.02
CA THR A 137 1.43 21.27 12.49
C THR A 137 0.32 20.43 13.12
N ASP A 138 -0.81 20.29 12.41
CA ASP A 138 -1.92 19.44 12.83
C ASP A 138 -1.61 17.95 12.60
N GLY A 139 -1.71 17.16 13.66
CA GLY A 139 -1.37 15.74 13.67
C GLY A 139 -2.25 14.85 12.78
N LYS A 140 -3.40 15.34 12.29
CA LYS A 140 -4.29 14.63 11.38
C LYS A 140 -4.18 15.14 9.96
N LEU A 141 -4.11 16.46 9.75
CA LEU A 141 -4.04 17.02 8.40
C LEU A 141 -2.71 16.69 7.71
N VAL A 142 -1.62 16.57 8.47
CA VAL A 142 -0.31 16.13 7.94
C VAL A 142 -0.31 14.70 7.38
N HIS A 143 -1.33 13.88 7.68
CA HIS A 143 -1.48 12.56 7.08
C HIS A 143 -1.48 12.60 5.55
N LEU A 144 -2.03 13.68 4.98
CA LEU A 144 -2.12 13.87 3.53
C LEU A 144 -0.75 13.94 2.85
N ASP A 145 0.32 14.34 3.54
CA ASP A 145 1.69 14.23 3.02
C ASP A 145 2.09 12.77 2.85
N GLY A 146 1.72 11.91 3.82
CA GLY A 146 1.94 10.47 3.72
C GLY A 146 1.07 9.79 2.67
N VAL A 147 -0.12 10.33 2.35
CA VAL A 147 -0.95 9.82 1.25
C VAL A 147 -0.21 9.92 -0.08
N ASN A 148 0.55 11.01 -0.31
CA ASN A 148 1.33 11.15 -1.54
C ASN A 148 2.44 10.09 -1.62
N LEU A 149 3.16 9.85 -0.51
CA LEU A 149 4.17 8.79 -0.45
C LEU A 149 3.58 7.38 -0.65
N SER A 150 2.46 7.08 0.02
CA SER A 150 1.81 5.76 -0.07
C SER A 150 1.19 5.52 -1.44
N ARG A 151 0.61 6.54 -2.08
CA ARG A 151 0.14 6.48 -3.48
C ARG A 151 1.29 6.18 -4.43
N ALA A 152 2.40 6.88 -4.32
CA ALA A 152 3.57 6.64 -5.17
C ALA A 152 4.06 5.18 -5.05
N TRP A 153 4.21 4.69 -3.81
CA TRP A 153 4.65 3.32 -3.55
C TRP A 153 3.68 2.27 -4.10
N ALA A 154 2.38 2.47 -3.91
CA ALA A 154 1.34 1.59 -4.45
C ALA A 154 1.34 1.56 -5.97
N LEU A 155 1.44 2.72 -6.62
CA LEU A 155 1.44 2.86 -8.07
C LEU A 155 2.68 2.17 -8.69
N GLU A 156 3.86 2.30 -8.07
CA GLU A 156 5.05 1.54 -8.49
C GLU A 156 4.84 0.03 -8.36
N GLY A 157 4.22 -0.42 -7.26
CA GLY A 157 3.86 -1.82 -7.06
C GLY A 157 2.89 -2.32 -8.13
N ILE A 158 1.78 -1.63 -8.34
CA ILE A 158 0.77 -1.96 -9.37
C ILE A 158 1.42 -2.05 -10.75
N ALA A 159 2.25 -1.07 -11.13
CA ALA A 159 2.93 -1.07 -12.42
C ALA A 159 3.88 -2.26 -12.59
N SER A 160 4.57 -2.69 -11.52
CA SER A 160 5.48 -3.85 -11.55
C SER A 160 4.79 -5.17 -11.83
N ALA A 161 3.49 -5.28 -11.49
CA ALA A 161 2.70 -6.49 -11.68
C ALA A 161 2.04 -6.57 -13.06
N LEU A 162 2.09 -5.49 -13.85
CA LEU A 162 1.57 -5.47 -15.22
C LEU A 162 2.63 -5.88 -16.24
N ALA A 163 2.17 -6.53 -17.31
CA ALA A 163 2.99 -6.80 -18.50
C ALA A 163 3.57 -5.49 -19.05
N ASP A 164 4.74 -5.59 -19.69
CA ASP A 164 5.46 -4.40 -20.19
C ASP A 164 4.70 -3.63 -21.27
N ASP A 165 3.84 -4.31 -22.02
CA ASP A 165 2.98 -3.75 -23.05
C ASP A 165 1.58 -3.34 -22.55
N ASP A 166 1.30 -3.42 -21.24
CA ASP A 166 0.00 -2.99 -20.71
C ASP A 166 -0.16 -1.47 -20.92
N PRO A 167 -1.22 -1.02 -21.63
CA PRO A 167 -1.37 0.37 -22.04
C PRO A 167 -1.59 1.33 -20.87
N ARG A 168 -1.87 0.83 -19.67
CA ARG A 168 -2.04 1.65 -18.45
C ARG A 168 -0.71 1.99 -17.78
N LYS A 169 0.34 1.18 -18.02
CA LYS A 169 1.60 1.21 -17.26
C LYS A 169 2.27 2.59 -17.29
N ALA A 170 2.29 3.24 -18.45
CA ALA A 170 2.86 4.59 -18.61
C ALA A 170 2.14 5.64 -17.74
N SER A 171 0.80 5.65 -17.73
CA SER A 171 0.01 6.62 -16.94
C SER A 171 0.12 6.36 -15.44
N ILE A 172 0.23 5.08 -15.03
CA ILE A 172 0.44 4.68 -13.63
C ILE A 172 1.79 5.20 -13.14
N LEU A 173 2.86 4.95 -13.91
CA LEU A 173 4.22 5.41 -13.56
C LEU A 173 4.33 6.94 -13.57
N ALA A 174 3.65 7.62 -14.50
CA ALA A 174 3.62 9.08 -14.53
C ALA A 174 2.95 9.66 -13.26
N ALA A 175 1.83 9.09 -12.81
CA ALA A 175 1.19 9.51 -11.56
C ALA A 175 2.07 9.17 -10.34
N ALA A 176 2.74 8.01 -10.34
CA ALA A 176 3.68 7.62 -9.29
C ALA A 176 4.80 8.66 -9.13
N ALA A 177 5.36 9.15 -10.24
CA ALA A 177 6.41 10.15 -10.25
C ALA A 177 5.95 11.50 -9.65
N VAL A 178 4.75 11.96 -10.02
CA VAL A 178 4.16 13.20 -9.47
C VAL A 178 3.97 13.08 -7.95
N HIS A 179 3.36 11.99 -7.49
CA HIS A 179 3.17 11.75 -6.05
C HIS A 179 4.48 11.57 -5.28
N LYS A 180 5.47 10.90 -5.88
CA LYS A 180 6.81 10.75 -5.31
C LYS A 180 7.47 12.11 -5.11
N GLU A 181 7.45 12.96 -6.13
CA GLU A 181 8.02 14.30 -6.03
C GLU A 181 7.36 15.13 -4.92
N THR A 182 6.03 15.14 -4.85
CA THR A 182 5.30 15.86 -3.80
C THR A 182 5.58 15.28 -2.42
N GLY A 183 5.46 13.96 -2.25
CA GLY A 183 5.60 13.30 -0.96
C GLY A 183 7.00 13.39 -0.37
N VAL A 184 8.05 13.24 -1.20
CA VAL A 184 9.44 13.34 -0.73
C VAL A 184 9.78 14.76 -0.30
N LYS A 185 9.26 15.79 -0.99
CA LYS A 185 9.45 17.20 -0.60
C LYS A 185 8.87 17.52 0.79
N ALA A 186 7.84 16.79 1.23
CA ALA A 186 7.22 16.97 2.54
C ALA A 186 7.99 16.31 3.70
N VAL A 187 8.98 15.46 3.41
CA VAL A 187 9.79 14.81 4.45
C VAL A 187 10.86 15.78 4.96
N ASN A 188 10.59 16.41 6.11
CA ASN A 188 11.52 17.30 6.81
C ASN A 188 11.38 17.15 8.34
N ASP A 189 12.21 17.89 9.09
CA ASP A 189 12.25 17.87 10.56
C ASP A 189 11.51 19.04 11.24
N GLU A 190 10.84 19.90 10.46
CA GLU A 190 10.24 21.16 10.95
C GLU A 190 9.08 20.93 11.93
N HIS A 191 8.23 19.94 11.65
CA HIS A 191 7.06 19.63 12.46
C HIS A 191 7.04 18.16 12.87
N TYR A 192 7.12 17.92 14.19
CA TYR A 192 7.06 16.58 14.78
C TYR A 192 5.84 15.78 14.30
N ALA A 193 4.70 16.46 14.09
CA ALA A 193 3.44 15.86 13.63
C ALA A 193 3.63 14.98 12.37
N GLY A 194 4.47 15.40 11.42
CA GLY A 194 4.84 14.60 10.24
C GLY A 194 6.17 13.87 10.37
N SER A 195 7.20 14.55 10.91
CA SER A 195 8.59 14.10 10.81
C SER A 195 8.86 12.75 11.48
N HIS A 196 8.08 12.37 12.50
CA HIS A 196 8.29 11.13 13.23
C HIS A 196 7.90 9.85 12.47
N TRP A 197 7.10 9.96 11.40
CA TRP A 197 6.59 8.77 10.68
C TRP A 197 6.68 8.87 9.16
N LEU A 198 6.68 10.06 8.53
CA LEU A 198 6.73 10.20 7.07
C LEU A 198 7.96 9.50 6.45
N ALA A 199 9.09 9.50 7.16
CA ALA A 199 10.31 8.81 6.73
C ALA A 199 10.11 7.28 6.56
N SER A 200 9.15 6.66 7.25
CA SER A 200 8.83 5.24 7.08
C SER A 200 8.22 4.95 5.71
N PHE A 201 7.28 5.78 5.25
CA PHE A 201 6.68 5.67 3.92
C PHE A 201 7.65 6.04 2.81
N ALA A 202 8.48 7.07 3.03
CA ALA A 202 9.58 7.38 2.11
C ALA A 202 10.55 6.20 1.98
N THR A 203 10.85 5.51 3.09
CA THR A 203 11.67 4.29 3.06
C THR A 203 10.99 3.18 2.25
N TYR A 204 9.69 2.94 2.41
CA TYR A 204 8.98 1.94 1.60
C TYR A 204 9.05 2.25 0.11
N LEU A 205 8.83 3.51 -0.27
CA LEU A 205 8.93 3.99 -1.64
C LEU A 205 10.35 3.82 -2.19
N GLU A 206 11.36 4.40 -1.54
CA GLU A 206 12.73 4.43 -2.06
C GLU A 206 13.40 3.05 -2.08
N THR A 207 13.03 2.16 -1.16
CA THR A 207 13.55 0.79 -1.13
C THR A 207 12.73 -0.18 -1.98
N LYS A 208 11.66 0.30 -2.64
CA LYS A 208 10.72 -0.52 -3.40
C LYS A 208 10.20 -1.71 -2.60
N ARG A 209 9.87 -1.48 -1.32
CA ARG A 209 9.51 -2.54 -0.38
C ARG A 209 8.36 -3.39 -0.93
N GLY A 210 8.56 -4.70 -0.99
CA GLY A 210 7.55 -5.64 -1.46
C GLY A 210 7.39 -5.72 -2.99
N ILE A 211 8.27 -5.08 -3.75
CA ILE A 211 8.43 -5.27 -5.19
C ILE A 211 9.66 -6.17 -5.38
N ALA A 212 9.49 -7.29 -6.10
CA ALA A 212 10.61 -8.17 -6.38
C ALA A 212 11.61 -7.45 -7.30
N THR A 213 12.89 -7.46 -6.93
CA THR A 213 13.96 -7.02 -7.83
C THR A 213 14.06 -8.06 -8.97
N PRO A 214 14.16 -7.63 -10.24
CA PRO A 214 14.41 -8.54 -11.37
C PRO A 214 15.63 -9.44 -11.15
#